data_AF-A0A382S6L7-F1
#
_entry.id   AF-A0A382S6L7-F1
#
_cell.length_a   1.000
_cell.length_b   1.000
_cell.length_c   1.000
_cell.angle_alpha   90.00
_cell.angle_beta   90.00
_cell.angle_gamma   90.00
#
_symmetry.space_group_name_H-M   'P 1'
#
loop_
_entity.id
_entity.type
_entity.pdbx_description
1 polymer ?
#
loop_
_entity_poly.entity_id
_entity_poly.type
_entity_poly.pdbx_seq_one_letter_code
_entity_poly.pdbx_strand_id
1 'polypeptide(L)'
;YDGDNTIWISDAQNPKLWKFTLDDRQFSSHEFFGISTIFLDIDHNGKIWFTDTPNSKIGNFDPKTEKFEIIEIPSLTMKTPYSIPIALKVDSDNNIWVALVDRDMLLVYSQDSKEFEQFLRLPTSESGPSALLLDDNGNMWFAESFAGKIGVVDSKTFEITEFAPDTPLDEPFALLFDKSGSLWIAEHIGPGITKFDPILETFDHVKAPNPESLPFGMAIDKYDNIWFGQHVIDELGVYDPYNDQLIEVSIPTPESFTQFITADDKGDIWFVEQRTKKLGVVSISSISGQARAITDGGSGPSFNYAEIVSPLIAG
;
A
#
# COMPACT_ATOMS: atom_id res chain seq x y z
N TYR A 1 2.23 -8.42 4.13
CA TYR A 1 2.76 -9.74 4.53
C TYR A 1 3.97 -9.50 5.43
N ASP A 2 4.19 -10.32 6.45
CA ASP A 2 5.28 -10.13 7.43
C ASP A 2 6.61 -10.78 7.05
N GLY A 3 6.71 -11.39 5.86
CA GLY A 3 7.91 -12.10 5.43
C GLY A 3 8.03 -13.52 5.99
N ASP A 4 7.04 -14.01 6.72
CA ASP A 4 7.00 -15.35 7.29
C ASP A 4 5.70 -16.07 6.92
N ASN A 5 4.67 -15.94 7.75
CA ASN A 5 3.45 -16.75 7.62
C ASN A 5 2.19 -15.95 7.88
N THR A 6 2.27 -14.61 7.87
CA THR A 6 1.16 -13.77 8.30
C THR A 6 0.83 -12.66 7.31
N ILE A 7 -0.46 -12.54 6.99
CA ILE A 7 -1.05 -11.33 6.40
C ILE A 7 -1.67 -10.50 7.53
N TRP A 8 -1.15 -9.29 7.70
CA TRP A 8 -1.71 -8.28 8.59
C TRP A 8 -2.64 -7.36 7.83
N ILE A 9 -3.80 -7.08 8.40
CA ILE A 9 -4.86 -6.30 7.77
C ILE A 9 -5.39 -5.27 8.77
N SER A 10 -5.46 -4.02 8.33
CA SER A 10 -6.08 -2.92 9.07
C SER A 10 -7.61 -3.00 8.96
N ASP A 11 -8.30 -2.65 10.04
CA ASP A 11 -9.74 -2.40 10.01
C ASP A 11 -10.01 -0.89 9.98
N ALA A 12 -10.55 -0.40 8.87
CA ALA A 12 -10.85 1.02 8.71
C ALA A 12 -12.14 1.45 9.46
N GLN A 13 -12.94 0.49 9.93
CA GLN A 13 -14.20 0.75 10.64
C GLN A 13 -14.10 0.54 12.15
N ASN A 14 -13.10 -0.21 12.61
CA ASN A 14 -12.88 -0.53 14.02
C ASN A 14 -11.41 -0.35 14.40
N PRO A 15 -11.07 -0.01 15.65
CA PRO A 15 -9.68 0.06 16.10
C PRO A 15 -9.11 -1.35 16.34
N LYS A 16 -8.90 -2.07 15.23
CA LYS A 16 -8.56 -3.49 15.20
C LYS A 16 -7.54 -3.78 14.11
N LEU A 17 -6.57 -4.63 14.45
CA LEU A 17 -5.70 -5.29 13.49
C LEU A 17 -6.11 -6.75 13.37
N TRP A 18 -6.30 -7.21 12.14
CA TRP A 18 -6.53 -8.61 11.83
C TRP A 18 -5.21 -9.28 11.45
N LYS A 19 -5.10 -10.52 11.88
CA LYS A 19 -4.00 -11.43 11.58
C LYS A 19 -4.57 -12.62 10.85
N PHE A 20 -4.04 -12.94 9.68
CA PHE A 20 -4.34 -14.18 8.95
C PHE A 20 -3.07 -15.02 8.80
N THR A 21 -3.08 -16.25 9.30
CA THR A 21 -1.91 -17.15 9.24
C THR A 21 -2.05 -18.08 8.02
N LEU A 22 -1.02 -18.17 7.16
CA LEU A 22 -1.14 -18.85 5.87
C LEU A 22 -1.23 -20.38 6.01
N ASP A 23 -0.49 -20.97 6.95
CA ASP A 23 -0.43 -22.43 7.13
C ASP A 23 -1.75 -23.05 7.60
N ASP A 24 -2.41 -22.45 8.59
CA ASP A 24 -3.67 -22.98 9.17
C ASP A 24 -4.93 -22.26 8.66
N ARG A 25 -4.72 -21.20 7.87
CA ARG A 25 -5.76 -20.36 7.26
C ARG A 25 -6.74 -19.81 8.30
N GLN A 26 -6.26 -19.46 9.49
CA GLN A 26 -7.08 -18.89 10.56
C GLN A 26 -6.92 -17.38 10.68
N PHE A 27 -8.03 -16.73 11.02
CA PHE A 27 -8.05 -15.34 11.45
C PHE A 27 -7.97 -15.24 12.97
N SER A 28 -7.20 -14.27 13.45
CA SER A 28 -7.30 -13.71 14.80
C SER A 28 -7.31 -12.19 14.72
N SER A 29 -7.64 -11.51 15.82
CA SER A 29 -7.61 -10.04 15.84
C SER A 29 -7.11 -9.50 17.17
N HIS A 30 -6.61 -8.28 17.12
CA HIS A 30 -6.12 -7.52 18.26
C HIS A 30 -6.78 -6.15 18.24
N GLU A 31 -7.51 -5.83 19.31
CA GLU A 31 -8.17 -4.53 19.48
C GLU A 31 -7.26 -3.57 20.26
N PHE A 32 -7.33 -2.30 19.92
CA PHE A 32 -6.61 -1.25 20.63
C PHE A 32 -7.52 -0.07 20.93
N PHE A 33 -7.04 0.84 21.77
CA PHE A 33 -7.76 2.06 22.09
C PHE A 33 -7.50 3.12 21.01
N GLY A 34 -8.47 3.33 20.13
CA GLY A 34 -8.42 4.30 19.02
C GLY A 34 -9.75 4.38 18.28
N ILE A 35 -9.76 4.93 17.06
CA ILE A 35 -10.95 4.99 16.19
C ILE A 35 -10.84 4.02 15.02
N SER A 36 -9.77 4.11 14.22
CA SER A 36 -9.53 3.20 13.09
C SER A 36 -8.07 3.18 12.67
N THR A 37 -7.70 2.21 11.85
CA THR A 37 -6.40 2.17 11.15
C THR A 37 -6.62 2.05 9.65
N ILE A 38 -5.76 2.67 8.85
CA ILE A 38 -5.86 2.52 7.39
C ILE A 38 -4.56 1.92 6.83
N PHE A 39 -3.43 2.58 7.05
CA PHE A 39 -2.15 2.18 6.45
C PHE A 39 -1.27 1.47 7.46
N LEU A 40 -0.58 0.41 6.99
CA LEU A 40 0.31 -0.41 7.80
C LEU A 40 1.71 -0.47 7.19
N ASP A 41 2.72 -0.62 8.04
CA ASP A 41 4.05 -1.10 7.65
C ASP A 41 4.64 -1.92 8.81
N ILE A 42 5.66 -2.72 8.53
CA ILE A 42 6.26 -3.64 9.50
C ILE A 42 7.70 -3.23 9.72
N ASP A 43 8.08 -3.02 10.98
CA ASP A 43 9.44 -2.65 11.32
C ASP A 43 10.39 -3.84 11.40
N HIS A 44 11.69 -3.57 11.49
CA HIS A 44 12.72 -4.62 11.48
C HIS A 44 12.67 -5.53 12.71
N ASN A 45 11.92 -5.16 13.75
CA ASN A 45 11.68 -5.97 14.94
C ASN A 45 10.39 -6.80 14.85
N GLY A 46 9.62 -6.64 13.77
CA GLY A 46 8.34 -7.30 13.52
C GLY A 46 7.15 -6.60 14.16
N LYS A 47 7.28 -5.34 14.59
CA LYS A 47 6.14 -4.56 15.07
C LYS A 47 5.34 -4.03 13.88
N ILE A 48 4.02 -4.04 14.04
CA ILE A 48 3.08 -3.57 13.04
C ILE A 48 2.77 -2.11 13.35
N TRP A 49 3.29 -1.20 12.53
CA TRP A 49 3.04 0.22 12.61
C TRP A 49 1.78 0.59 11.83
N PHE A 50 1.01 1.55 12.33
CA PHE A 50 -0.23 2.00 11.70
C PHE A 50 -0.49 3.49 11.90
N THR A 51 -1.24 4.08 10.97
CA THR A 51 -1.83 5.42 11.16
C THR A 51 -3.19 5.32 11.85
N ASP A 52 -3.43 6.13 12.89
CA ASP A 52 -4.76 6.40 13.44
C ASP A 52 -5.20 7.78 12.96
N THR A 53 -5.53 7.84 11.67
CA THR A 53 -5.78 9.06 10.92
C THR A 53 -6.82 9.96 11.59
N PRO A 54 -7.99 9.46 12.06
CA PRO A 54 -9.00 10.32 12.69
C PRO A 54 -8.54 10.97 14.00
N ASN A 55 -7.56 10.38 14.70
CA ASN A 55 -7.06 10.90 15.98
C ASN A 55 -5.77 11.71 15.87
N SER A 56 -5.20 11.89 14.66
CA SER A 56 -3.90 12.53 14.47
C SER A 56 -2.77 11.82 15.24
N LYS A 57 -2.73 10.48 15.13
CA LYS A 57 -1.74 9.64 15.83
C LYS A 57 -1.13 8.61 14.89
N ILE A 58 0.03 8.09 15.29
CA ILE A 58 0.53 6.80 14.81
C ILE A 58 0.52 5.82 15.98
N GLY A 59 0.55 4.53 15.68
CA GLY A 59 0.67 3.50 16.70
C GLY A 59 1.50 2.33 16.20
N ASN A 60 1.91 1.48 17.14
CA ASN A 60 2.48 0.19 16.82
C ASN A 60 1.89 -0.90 17.70
N PHE A 61 1.81 -2.10 17.14
CA PHE A 61 1.51 -3.33 17.83
C PHE A 61 2.74 -4.22 17.82
N ASP A 62 3.13 -4.75 18.97
CA ASP A 62 4.19 -5.75 19.08
C ASP A 62 3.57 -7.15 19.22
N PRO A 63 3.62 -8.00 18.17
CA PRO A 63 3.05 -9.34 18.22
C PRO A 63 3.72 -10.27 19.24
N LYS A 64 4.94 -9.97 19.69
CA LYS A 64 5.66 -10.80 20.68
C LYS A 64 5.17 -10.54 22.10
N THR A 65 4.74 -9.31 22.38
CA THR A 65 4.26 -8.90 23.71
C THR A 65 2.76 -8.66 23.78
N GLU A 66 2.08 -8.68 22.62
CA GLU A 66 0.66 -8.35 22.44
C GLU A 66 0.29 -6.96 22.96
N LYS A 67 1.23 -6.01 22.89
CA LYS A 67 1.04 -4.64 23.39
C LYS A 67 0.95 -3.64 22.26
N PHE A 68 0.08 -2.66 22.48
CA PHE A 68 -0.02 -1.46 21.66
C PHE A 68 0.69 -0.30 22.33
N GLU A 69 1.32 0.53 21.50
CA GLU A 69 1.86 1.85 21.87
C GLU A 69 1.25 2.86 20.90
N ILE A 70 0.65 3.92 21.44
CA ILE A 70 0.04 5.01 20.67
C ILE A 70 0.87 6.27 20.87
N ILE A 71 1.23 6.91 19.78
CA ILE A 71 2.14 8.06 19.74
C ILE A 71 1.39 9.25 19.15
N GLU A 72 1.37 10.35 19.88
CA GLU A 72 0.70 11.58 19.46
C GLU A 72 1.58 12.34 18.48
N ILE A 73 1.02 12.70 17.32
CA ILE A 73 1.70 13.62 16.41
C ILE A 73 1.66 15.01 17.06
N PRO A 74 2.80 15.72 17.16
CA PRO A 74 2.85 17.03 17.77
C PRO A 74 1.97 18.04 17.02
N SER A 75 1.40 18.98 17.77
CA SER A 75 0.66 20.09 17.17
C SER A 75 1.60 20.99 16.37
N LEU A 76 1.41 21.02 15.05
CA LEU A 76 2.25 21.79 14.12
C LEU A 76 1.76 23.22 13.92
N THR A 77 0.49 23.50 14.19
CA THR A 77 -0.08 24.86 14.10
C THR A 77 -1.01 25.15 15.27
N MET A 78 -1.06 26.41 15.69
CA MET A 78 -1.96 26.86 16.76
C MET A 78 -3.45 26.82 16.37
N LYS A 79 -3.78 26.82 15.07
CA LYS A 79 -5.17 26.91 14.59
C LYS A 79 -5.81 25.54 14.46
N THR A 80 -5.07 24.56 13.95
CA THR A 80 -5.52 23.18 13.78
C THR A 80 -4.46 22.26 14.40
N PRO A 81 -4.66 21.83 15.66
CA PRO A 81 -3.65 21.06 16.38
C PRO A 81 -3.54 19.61 15.91
N TYR A 82 -4.55 19.13 15.17
CA TYR A 82 -4.59 17.78 14.60
C TYR A 82 -4.06 17.80 13.17
N SER A 83 -3.32 16.78 12.78
CA SER A 83 -2.87 16.52 11.41
C SER A 83 -3.50 15.20 10.91
N ILE A 84 -3.48 14.99 9.60
CA ILE A 84 -4.08 13.82 8.96
C ILE A 84 -2.94 12.94 8.43
N PRO A 85 -2.43 11.98 9.23
CA PRO A 85 -1.43 11.01 8.76
C PRO A 85 -2.09 9.99 7.84
N ILE A 86 -1.61 9.86 6.60
CA ILE A 86 -2.20 8.92 5.62
C ILE A 86 -1.21 7.93 5.02
N ALA A 87 0.08 8.05 5.32
CA ALA A 87 1.03 6.99 4.98
C ALA A 87 2.11 6.94 6.05
N LEU A 88 2.68 5.76 6.23
CA LEU A 88 3.90 5.59 6.99
C LEU A 88 4.81 4.59 6.29
N LYS A 89 6.11 4.72 6.53
CA LYS A 89 7.14 3.79 6.03
C LYS A 89 8.27 3.67 7.04
N VAL A 90 8.75 2.45 7.27
CA VAL A 90 9.94 2.18 8.07
C VAL A 90 11.18 2.34 7.19
N ASP A 91 12.17 3.10 7.66
CA ASP A 91 13.45 3.27 6.97
C ASP A 91 14.51 2.23 7.41
N SER A 92 15.69 2.29 6.78
CA SER A 92 16.81 1.37 7.05
C SER A 92 17.33 1.43 8.50
N ASP A 93 17.19 2.59 9.15
CA ASP A 93 17.58 2.82 10.54
C ASP A 93 16.43 2.52 11.52
N ASN A 94 15.35 1.93 11.01
CA ASN A 94 14.16 1.55 11.75
C ASN A 94 13.36 2.75 12.30
N ASN A 95 13.55 3.96 11.76
CA ASN A 95 12.69 5.11 12.04
C ASN A 95 11.40 5.04 11.24
N ILE A 96 10.38 5.76 11.72
CA ILE A 96 9.05 5.77 11.11
C ILE A 96 8.84 7.10 10.42
N TRP A 97 8.80 7.06 9.09
CA TRP A 97 8.41 8.19 8.26
C TRP A 97 6.89 8.26 8.19
N VAL A 98 6.33 9.46 8.25
CA VAL A 98 4.88 9.70 8.24
C VAL A 98 4.54 10.84 7.30
N ALA A 99 3.63 10.62 6.38
CA ALA A 99 3.11 11.65 5.47
C ALA A 99 1.85 12.31 6.07
N LEU A 100 1.87 13.63 6.19
CA LEU A 100 0.75 14.44 6.66
C LEU A 100 0.09 15.16 5.48
N VAL A 101 -1.00 14.59 4.96
CA VAL A 101 -1.64 15.07 3.72
C VAL A 101 -2.13 16.51 3.81
N ASP A 102 -2.51 16.98 5.01
CA ASP A 102 -3.06 18.31 5.23
C ASP A 102 -2.00 19.35 5.64
N ARG A 103 -0.71 18.99 5.63
CA ARG A 103 0.38 19.85 6.14
C ARG A 103 1.53 20.08 5.17
N ASP A 104 1.50 19.48 3.97
CA ASP A 104 2.61 19.50 3.02
C ASP A 104 3.92 19.08 3.70
N MET A 105 3.87 18.01 4.50
CA MET A 105 4.95 17.66 5.42
C MET A 105 5.14 16.16 5.58
N LEU A 106 6.40 15.76 5.66
CA LEU A 106 6.84 14.45 6.13
C LEU A 106 7.46 14.60 7.52
N LEU A 107 7.13 13.68 8.42
CA LEU A 107 7.74 13.57 9.74
C LEU A 107 8.60 12.33 9.85
N VAL A 108 9.65 12.38 10.67
CA VAL A 108 10.46 11.21 11.02
C VAL A 108 10.45 11.01 12.52
N TYR A 109 9.93 9.86 12.95
CA TYR A 109 9.90 9.43 14.34
C TYR A 109 11.01 8.42 14.62
N SER A 110 11.89 8.75 15.55
CA SER A 110 12.95 7.84 16.01
C SER A 110 12.40 6.90 17.08
N GLN A 111 12.52 5.60 16.83
CA GLN A 111 12.13 4.59 17.81
C GLN A 111 13.07 4.56 19.03
N ASP A 112 14.31 5.00 18.87
CA ASP A 112 15.34 4.99 19.91
C ASP A 112 15.16 6.14 20.90
N SER A 113 14.99 7.37 20.39
CA SER A 113 14.76 8.54 21.24
C SER A 113 13.31 8.69 21.67
N LYS A 114 12.38 8.00 20.98
CA LYS A 114 10.93 8.10 21.17
C LYS A 114 10.37 9.48 20.84
N GLU A 115 11.02 10.21 19.95
CA GLU A 115 10.67 11.58 19.56
C GLU A 115 10.54 11.73 18.04
N PHE A 116 9.80 12.75 17.59
CA PHE A 116 9.85 13.21 16.22
C PHE A 116 11.08 14.10 16.04
N GLU A 117 12.03 13.65 15.23
CA GLU A 117 13.33 14.32 15.07
C GLU A 117 13.42 15.20 13.83
N GLN A 118 12.65 14.89 12.79
CA GLN A 118 12.63 15.67 11.54
C GLN A 118 11.21 16.08 11.16
N PHE A 119 11.11 17.32 10.66
CA PHE A 119 9.89 17.97 10.19
C PHE A 119 10.17 18.58 8.82
N LEU A 120 9.88 17.83 7.78
CA LEU A 120 10.30 18.15 6.41
C LEU A 120 9.12 18.76 5.66
N ARG A 121 9.15 20.08 5.49
CA ARG A 121 8.15 20.77 4.67
C ARG A 121 8.46 20.56 3.20
N LEU A 122 7.47 20.11 2.44
CA LEU A 122 7.59 19.91 1.01
C LEU A 122 7.70 21.25 0.28
N PRO A 123 8.51 21.33 -0.80
CA PRO A 123 8.64 22.54 -1.60
C PRO A 123 7.31 23.01 -2.20
N THR A 124 6.48 22.06 -2.65
CA THR A 124 5.13 22.33 -3.18
C THR A 124 4.11 22.53 -2.07
N SER A 125 3.37 23.64 -2.16
CA SER A 125 2.21 23.90 -1.31
C SER A 125 0.99 23.15 -1.81
N GLU A 126 0.10 22.73 -0.91
CA GLU A 126 -1.07 21.91 -1.25
C GLU A 126 -0.66 20.65 -2.02
N SER A 127 0.47 20.07 -1.64
CA SER A 127 1.08 18.87 -2.21
C SER A 127 0.26 17.62 -1.96
N GLY A 128 -0.30 17.47 -0.75
CA GLY A 128 -1.04 16.27 -0.36
C GLY A 128 -0.19 15.00 -0.39
N PRO A 129 0.88 14.88 0.42
CA PRO A 129 1.71 13.67 0.39
C PRO A 129 0.89 12.43 0.77
N SER A 130 0.89 11.43 -0.09
CA SER A 130 -0.09 10.32 -0.08
C SER A 130 0.51 8.93 0.02
N ALA A 131 1.74 8.75 -0.42
CA ALA A 131 2.46 7.48 -0.39
C ALA A 131 3.91 7.71 0.07
N LEU A 132 4.50 6.67 0.65
CA LEU A 132 5.91 6.63 1.05
C LEU A 132 6.51 5.30 0.60
N LEU A 133 7.71 5.34 0.04
CA LEU A 133 8.44 4.15 -0.42
C LEU A 133 9.94 4.35 -0.23
N LEU A 134 10.60 3.38 0.39
CA LEU A 134 12.05 3.39 0.58
C LEU A 134 12.73 2.80 -0.66
N ASP A 135 13.78 3.45 -1.18
CA ASP A 135 14.65 2.87 -2.21
C ASP A 135 15.83 2.07 -1.61
N ASP A 136 16.56 1.35 -2.46
CA ASP A 136 17.73 0.53 -2.05
C ASP A 136 18.91 1.37 -1.50
N ASN A 137 18.94 2.68 -1.76
CA ASN A 137 19.93 3.60 -1.20
C ASN A 137 19.47 4.20 0.15
N GLY A 138 18.26 3.84 0.60
CA GLY A 138 17.64 4.33 1.82
C GLY A 138 16.94 5.69 1.67
N ASN A 139 16.80 6.24 0.46
CA ASN A 139 16.07 7.48 0.25
C ASN A 139 14.55 7.23 0.34
N MET A 140 13.83 8.24 0.84
CA MET A 140 12.38 8.15 0.98
C MET A 140 11.70 8.81 -0.21
N TRP A 141 11.11 8.00 -1.08
CA TRP A 141 10.24 8.45 -2.15
C TRP A 141 8.84 8.70 -1.62
N PHE A 142 8.16 9.68 -2.20
CA PHE A 142 6.80 10.04 -1.85
C PHE A 142 6.01 10.50 -3.08
N ALA A 143 4.69 10.35 -3.00
CA ALA A 143 3.75 10.88 -3.99
C ALA A 143 3.03 12.11 -3.41
N GLU A 144 2.72 13.09 -4.25
CA GLU A 144 1.94 14.29 -3.94
C GLU A 144 0.60 14.20 -4.68
N SER A 145 -0.44 13.71 -4.02
CA SER A 145 -1.71 13.40 -4.69
C SER A 145 -2.44 14.64 -5.19
N PHE A 146 -2.32 15.77 -4.50
CA PHE A 146 -3.01 17.00 -4.88
C PHE A 146 -2.24 17.79 -5.94
N ALA A 147 -0.91 17.73 -5.92
CA ALA A 147 -0.07 18.42 -6.89
C ALA A 147 0.24 17.60 -8.15
N GLY A 148 -0.02 16.29 -8.13
CA GLY A 148 0.23 15.39 -9.26
C GLY A 148 1.72 15.18 -9.53
N LYS A 149 2.51 14.99 -8.46
CA LYS A 149 3.96 14.84 -8.51
C LYS A 149 4.44 13.62 -7.73
N ILE A 150 5.71 13.30 -7.92
CA ILE A 150 6.49 12.47 -7.01
C ILE A 150 7.68 13.27 -6.49
N GLY A 151 8.25 12.83 -5.38
CA GLY A 151 9.50 13.37 -4.89
C GLY A 151 10.31 12.34 -4.14
N VAL A 152 11.55 12.70 -3.84
CA VAL A 152 12.49 11.90 -3.07
C VAL A 152 13.19 12.78 -2.05
N VAL A 153 13.34 12.24 -0.84
CA VAL A 153 14.14 12.82 0.23
C VAL A 153 15.44 12.04 0.34
N ASP A 154 16.57 12.74 0.16
CA ASP A 154 17.89 12.15 0.44
C ASP A 154 18.00 11.87 1.94
N SER A 155 18.27 10.61 2.31
CA SER A 155 18.23 10.17 3.70
C SER A 155 19.32 10.74 4.60
N LYS A 156 20.38 11.32 4.02
CA LYS A 156 21.53 11.84 4.77
C LYS A 156 21.45 13.34 4.97
N THR A 157 20.95 14.04 3.97
CA THR A 157 20.91 15.51 3.92
C THR A 157 19.51 16.06 4.17
N PHE A 158 18.48 15.22 4.02
CA PHE A 158 17.06 15.60 4.02
C PHE A 158 16.70 16.62 2.94
N GLU A 159 17.52 16.73 1.89
CA GLU A 159 17.18 17.52 0.70
C GLU A 159 16.06 16.84 -0.09
N ILE A 160 15.11 17.64 -0.57
CA ILE A 160 13.92 17.18 -1.28
C ILE A 160 14.05 17.55 -2.76
N THR A 161 13.89 16.56 -3.62
CA THR A 161 13.79 16.74 -5.08
C THR A 161 12.41 16.27 -5.53
N GLU A 162 11.70 17.09 -6.30
CA GLU A 162 10.39 16.76 -6.87
C GLU A 162 10.50 16.58 -8.38
N PHE A 163 9.72 15.64 -8.93
CA PHE A 163 9.61 15.37 -10.35
C PHE A 163 8.15 15.44 -10.78
N ALA A 164 7.92 16.01 -11.96
CA ALA A 164 6.59 16.15 -12.53
C ALA A 164 6.63 15.95 -14.05
N PRO A 165 5.68 15.20 -14.64
CA PRO A 165 5.42 15.24 -16.07
C PRO A 165 4.83 16.59 -16.52
N ASP A 166 4.79 16.85 -17.83
CA ASP A 166 4.19 18.05 -18.41
C ASP A 166 2.70 18.21 -18.04
N THR A 167 1.98 17.08 -17.99
CA THR A 167 0.61 17.00 -17.47
C THR A 167 0.68 16.32 -16.12
N PRO A 168 0.27 16.98 -15.01
CA PRO A 168 0.36 16.41 -13.67
C PRO A 168 -0.27 15.02 -13.57
N LEU A 169 0.27 14.20 -12.69
CA LEU A 169 -0.26 12.88 -12.39
C LEU A 169 -1.66 13.00 -11.75
N ASP A 170 -2.55 12.09 -12.11
CA ASP A 170 -3.95 12.07 -11.67
C ASP A 170 -4.09 11.38 -10.30
N GLU A 171 -3.87 12.15 -9.22
CA GLU A 171 -3.86 11.66 -7.83
C GLU A 171 -2.94 10.43 -7.63
N PRO A 172 -1.62 10.58 -7.70
CA PRO A 172 -0.71 9.49 -7.39
C PRO A 172 -0.88 9.04 -5.92
N PHE A 173 -1.16 7.75 -5.70
CA PHE A 173 -1.55 7.23 -4.36
C PHE A 173 -0.80 5.99 -3.90
N ALA A 174 -0.17 5.26 -4.81
CA ALA A 174 0.70 4.14 -4.46
C ALA A 174 1.98 4.17 -5.29
N LEU A 175 3.06 3.71 -4.69
CA LEU A 175 4.39 3.67 -5.27
C LEU A 175 4.95 2.25 -5.16
N LEU A 176 5.70 1.82 -6.16
CA LEU A 176 6.32 0.50 -6.20
C LEU A 176 7.58 0.51 -7.07
N PHE A 177 8.72 0.08 -6.54
CA PHE A 177 9.91 -0.15 -7.38
C PHE A 177 9.85 -1.52 -8.03
N ASP A 178 10.18 -1.59 -9.31
CA ASP A 178 10.46 -2.85 -9.98
C ASP A 178 11.94 -3.26 -9.83
N LYS A 179 12.28 -4.49 -10.25
CA LYS A 179 13.65 -5.01 -10.18
C LYS A 179 14.65 -4.26 -11.08
N SER A 180 14.18 -3.45 -12.02
CA SER A 180 15.03 -2.59 -12.86
C SER A 180 15.35 -1.26 -12.20
N GLY A 181 14.72 -0.96 -11.06
CA GLY A 181 14.83 0.33 -10.36
C GLY A 181 13.90 1.40 -10.91
N SER A 182 12.93 1.03 -11.76
CA SER A 182 11.91 1.97 -12.20
C SER A 182 10.84 2.12 -11.12
N LEU A 183 10.35 3.33 -10.93
CA LEU A 183 9.28 3.61 -9.98
C LEU A 183 7.92 3.56 -10.69
N TRP A 184 7.06 2.67 -10.25
CA TRP A 184 5.68 2.58 -10.70
C TRP A 184 4.77 3.35 -9.76
N ILE A 185 3.79 4.04 -10.35
CA ILE A 185 2.86 4.93 -9.67
C ILE A 185 1.44 4.55 -10.07
N ALA A 186 0.57 4.33 -9.09
CA ALA A 186 -0.87 4.20 -9.35
C ALA A 186 -1.54 5.58 -9.30
N GLU A 187 -2.17 5.98 -10.40
CA GLU A 187 -2.89 7.25 -10.54
C GLU A 187 -4.38 7.03 -10.24
N HIS A 188 -4.81 7.33 -9.01
CA HIS A 188 -6.07 6.86 -8.45
C HIS A 188 -7.31 7.34 -9.20
N ILE A 189 -7.30 8.54 -9.78
CA ILE A 189 -8.39 9.02 -10.65
C ILE A 189 -7.99 9.06 -12.13
N GLY A 190 -6.80 8.55 -12.42
CA GLY A 190 -6.21 8.49 -13.75
C GLY A 190 -6.57 7.21 -14.51
N PRO A 191 -6.06 7.08 -15.74
CA PRO A 191 -6.42 5.99 -16.62
C PRO A 191 -5.68 4.68 -16.33
N GLY A 192 -4.80 4.59 -15.31
CA GLY A 192 -3.98 3.41 -15.05
C GLY A 192 -2.75 3.68 -14.18
N ILE A 193 -1.62 3.08 -14.56
CA ILE A 193 -0.35 3.23 -13.83
C ILE A 193 0.67 3.98 -14.68
N THR A 194 1.62 4.64 -14.02
CA THR A 194 2.70 5.38 -14.67
C THR A 194 4.04 4.84 -14.22
N LYS A 195 4.95 4.63 -15.18
CA LYS A 195 6.35 4.31 -14.94
C LYS A 195 7.16 5.59 -14.91
N PHE A 196 7.97 5.77 -13.90
CA PHE A 196 9.00 6.79 -13.82
C PHE A 196 10.39 6.14 -13.86
N ASP A 197 11.22 6.60 -14.80
CA ASP A 197 12.63 6.24 -14.87
C ASP A 197 13.45 7.28 -14.08
N PRO A 198 14.04 6.92 -12.91
CA PRO A 198 14.79 7.86 -12.09
C PRO A 198 16.14 8.30 -12.68
N ILE A 199 16.64 7.63 -13.73
CA ILE A 199 17.90 7.98 -14.40
C ILE A 199 17.62 9.00 -15.52
N LEU A 200 16.56 8.76 -16.29
CA LEU A 200 16.18 9.62 -17.42
C LEU A 200 15.23 10.75 -17.02
N GLU A 201 14.63 10.66 -15.83
CA GLU A 201 13.58 11.54 -15.32
C GLU A 201 12.36 11.60 -16.26
N THR A 202 12.01 10.46 -16.86
CA THR A 202 10.91 10.35 -17.83
C THR A 202 9.72 9.58 -17.25
N PHE A 203 8.53 9.95 -17.71
CA PHE A 203 7.26 9.33 -17.33
C PHE A 203 6.62 8.64 -18.55
N ASP A 204 6.22 7.38 -18.39
CA ASP A 204 5.52 6.58 -19.39
C ASP A 204 4.22 6.03 -18.82
N HIS A 205 3.09 6.31 -19.47
CA HIS A 205 1.77 5.91 -19.00
C HIS A 205 1.33 4.55 -19.55
N VAL A 206 0.86 3.67 -18.67
CA VAL A 206 0.19 2.41 -19.02
C VAL A 206 -1.28 2.54 -18.69
N LYS A 207 -2.12 2.59 -19.73
CA LYS A 207 -3.56 2.78 -19.58
C LYS A 207 -4.27 1.44 -19.33
N ALA A 208 -5.06 1.40 -18.26
CA ALA A 208 -6.05 0.37 -18.05
C ALA A 208 -7.12 0.39 -19.17
N PRO A 209 -7.59 -0.76 -19.66
CA PRO A 209 -8.69 -0.87 -20.60
C PRO A 209 -9.95 -0.19 -20.09
N ASN A 210 -10.23 -0.33 -18.79
CA ASN A 210 -11.37 0.29 -18.15
C ASN A 210 -11.02 1.68 -17.56
N PRO A 211 -11.63 2.77 -18.04
CA PRO A 211 -11.38 4.11 -17.53
C PRO A 211 -11.93 4.35 -16.11
N GLU A 212 -12.77 3.45 -15.58
CA GLU A 212 -13.26 3.49 -14.20
C GLU A 212 -12.40 2.64 -13.25
N SER A 213 -11.17 2.29 -13.66
CA SER A 213 -10.31 1.36 -12.91
C SER A 213 -9.99 1.80 -11.48
N LEU A 214 -9.78 3.09 -11.24
CA LEU A 214 -9.34 3.63 -9.95
C LEU A 214 -8.18 2.82 -9.34
N PRO A 215 -6.98 2.82 -9.96
CA PRO A 215 -5.88 1.98 -9.52
C PRO A 215 -5.29 2.45 -8.19
N PHE A 216 -4.87 1.53 -7.33
CA PHE A 216 -4.30 1.88 -6.01
C PHE A 216 -3.16 0.95 -5.60
N GLY A 217 -3.31 0.18 -4.53
CA GLY A 217 -2.23 -0.63 -3.97
C GLY A 217 -1.65 -1.55 -5.03
N MET A 218 -0.33 -1.65 -5.06
CA MET A 218 0.42 -2.43 -6.04
C MET A 218 1.29 -3.50 -5.37
N ALA A 219 1.55 -4.58 -6.11
CA ALA A 219 2.44 -5.65 -5.70
C ALA A 219 3.11 -6.30 -6.93
N ILE A 220 4.25 -6.95 -6.71
CA ILE A 220 4.98 -7.66 -7.77
C ILE A 220 4.86 -9.16 -7.53
N ASP A 221 4.49 -9.91 -8.56
CA ASP A 221 4.49 -11.37 -8.49
C ASP A 221 5.87 -12.01 -8.78
N LYS A 222 5.96 -13.34 -8.66
CA LYS A 222 7.21 -14.09 -8.89
C LYS A 222 7.75 -14.02 -10.32
N TYR A 223 6.99 -13.51 -11.28
CA TYR A 223 7.41 -13.32 -12.67
C TYR A 223 7.65 -11.84 -13.01
N ASP A 224 7.68 -10.98 -12.00
CA ASP A 224 7.84 -9.53 -12.10
C ASP A 224 6.66 -8.80 -12.76
N ASN A 225 5.48 -9.42 -12.81
CA ASN A 225 4.29 -8.69 -13.22
C ASN A 225 3.84 -7.77 -12.09
N ILE A 226 3.34 -6.61 -12.47
CA ILE A 226 2.85 -5.58 -11.57
C ILE A 226 1.34 -5.73 -11.46
N TRP A 227 0.90 -6.09 -10.26
CA TRP A 227 -0.50 -6.19 -9.91
C TRP A 227 -0.97 -4.89 -9.27
N PHE A 228 -2.23 -4.53 -9.48
CA PHE A 228 -2.87 -3.42 -8.77
C PHE A 228 -4.37 -3.62 -8.58
N GLY A 229 -4.91 -3.12 -7.47
CA GLY A 229 -6.34 -3.17 -7.19
C GLY A 229 -7.14 -2.17 -8.05
N GLN A 230 -8.33 -2.57 -8.52
CA GLN A 230 -9.26 -1.71 -9.27
C GLN A 230 -10.65 -1.70 -8.58
N HIS A 231 -11.01 -0.59 -7.93
CA HIS A 231 -11.91 -0.66 -6.77
C HIS A 231 -13.38 -0.81 -7.15
N VAL A 232 -13.82 -0.16 -8.22
CA VAL A 232 -15.25 -0.03 -8.54
C VAL A 232 -15.71 -0.95 -9.66
N ILE A 233 -14.76 -1.71 -10.24
CA ILE A 233 -15.00 -2.60 -11.38
C ILE A 233 -14.77 -4.08 -11.04
N ASP A 234 -14.51 -4.38 -9.77
CA ASP A 234 -14.30 -5.75 -9.25
C ASP A 234 -13.18 -6.51 -10.00
N GLU A 235 -12.07 -5.84 -10.26
CA GLU A 235 -10.95 -6.39 -11.02
C GLU A 235 -9.60 -6.13 -10.33
N LEU A 236 -8.61 -6.90 -10.76
CA LEU A 236 -7.19 -6.64 -10.52
C LEU A 236 -6.53 -6.40 -11.88
N GLY A 237 -5.78 -5.32 -12.00
CA GLY A 237 -4.94 -5.08 -13.16
C GLY A 237 -3.62 -5.84 -13.03
N VAL A 238 -3.12 -6.38 -14.14
CA VAL A 238 -1.85 -7.11 -14.22
C VAL A 238 -1.07 -6.62 -15.43
N TYR A 239 0.09 -6.02 -15.17
CA TYR A 239 1.00 -5.53 -16.20
C TYR A 239 2.27 -6.38 -16.27
N ASP A 240 2.59 -6.86 -17.47
CA ASP A 240 3.90 -7.45 -17.80
C ASP A 240 4.81 -6.37 -18.42
N PRO A 241 5.80 -5.86 -17.67
CA PRO A 241 6.68 -4.79 -18.15
C PRO A 241 7.67 -5.23 -19.23
N TYR A 242 7.84 -6.52 -19.47
CA TYR A 242 8.76 -7.03 -20.48
C TYR A 242 8.11 -7.19 -21.86
N ASN A 243 6.79 -7.42 -21.87
CA ASN A 243 6.02 -7.61 -23.10
C ASN A 243 5.04 -6.46 -23.40
N ASP A 244 4.99 -5.45 -22.53
CA ASP A 244 4.07 -4.30 -22.62
C ASP A 244 2.60 -4.76 -22.74
N GLN A 245 2.23 -5.71 -21.89
CA GLN A 245 0.89 -6.29 -21.90
C GLN A 245 0.20 -6.04 -20.55
N LEU A 246 -0.95 -5.39 -20.62
CA LEU A 246 -1.86 -5.26 -19.49
C LEU A 246 -3.12 -6.09 -19.72
N ILE A 247 -3.53 -6.84 -18.70
CA ILE A 247 -4.82 -7.53 -18.63
C ILE A 247 -5.55 -7.20 -17.32
N GLU A 248 -6.86 -7.40 -17.32
CA GLU A 248 -7.70 -7.28 -16.12
C GLU A 248 -8.19 -8.68 -15.72
N VAL A 249 -8.09 -9.00 -14.43
CA VAL A 249 -8.51 -10.28 -13.85
C VAL A 249 -9.71 -10.01 -12.95
N SER A 250 -10.86 -10.59 -13.30
CA SER A 250 -12.10 -10.41 -12.54
C SER A 250 -12.04 -11.07 -11.16
N ILE A 251 -12.45 -10.31 -10.15
CA ILE A 251 -12.74 -10.79 -8.81
C ILE A 251 -14.16 -11.39 -8.84
N PRO A 252 -14.33 -12.68 -8.49
CA PRO A 252 -15.64 -13.34 -8.59
C PRO A 252 -16.71 -12.77 -7.66
N THR A 253 -16.30 -12.04 -6.62
CA THR A 253 -17.20 -11.40 -5.67
C THR A 253 -17.61 -10.01 -6.21
N PRO A 254 -18.88 -9.77 -6.51
CA PRO A 254 -19.36 -8.44 -6.89
C PRO A 254 -19.24 -7.44 -5.73
N GLU A 255 -19.04 -6.18 -6.08
CA GLU A 255 -18.88 -5.05 -5.15
C GLU A 255 -17.75 -5.26 -4.13
N SER A 256 -16.66 -5.94 -4.52
CA SER A 256 -15.51 -6.27 -3.68
C SER A 256 -14.84 -5.03 -3.07
N PHE A 257 -14.73 -3.94 -3.84
CA PHE A 257 -14.06 -2.70 -3.44
C PHE A 257 -12.61 -2.91 -3.00
N THR A 258 -11.85 -3.62 -3.84
CA THR A 258 -10.46 -3.98 -3.59
C THR A 258 -9.52 -2.81 -3.90
N GLN A 259 -8.74 -2.39 -2.91
CA GLN A 259 -7.76 -1.29 -3.04
C GLN A 259 -6.35 -1.72 -2.64
N PHE A 260 -6.22 -2.44 -1.54
CA PHE A 260 -4.93 -2.85 -0.99
C PHE A 260 -4.62 -4.28 -1.40
N ILE A 261 -3.40 -4.46 -1.89
CA ILE A 261 -2.83 -5.76 -2.24
C ILE A 261 -1.40 -5.87 -1.70
N THR A 262 -0.90 -7.10 -1.58
CA THR A 262 0.49 -7.39 -1.20
C THR A 262 0.89 -8.74 -1.81
N ALA A 263 2.18 -9.01 -1.96
CA ALA A 263 2.68 -10.32 -2.35
C ALA A 263 3.21 -11.07 -1.13
N ASP A 264 3.07 -12.40 -1.14
CA ASP A 264 3.81 -13.28 -0.23
C ASP A 264 5.16 -13.73 -0.84
N ASP A 265 5.89 -14.54 -0.09
CA ASP A 265 7.20 -15.09 -0.48
C ASP A 265 7.15 -16.07 -1.67
N LYS A 266 5.98 -16.63 -1.98
CA LYS A 266 5.74 -17.47 -3.16
C LYS A 266 5.37 -16.64 -4.40
N GLY A 267 5.22 -15.33 -4.20
CA GLY A 267 4.74 -14.37 -5.18
C GLY A 267 3.25 -14.47 -5.42
N ASP A 268 2.47 -15.10 -4.54
CA ASP A 268 1.01 -15.07 -4.62
C ASP A 268 0.51 -13.70 -4.16
N ILE A 269 -0.52 -13.18 -4.82
CA ILE A 269 -1.04 -11.84 -4.60
C ILE A 269 -2.23 -11.91 -3.65
N TRP A 270 -2.10 -11.28 -2.49
CA TRP A 270 -3.15 -11.18 -1.49
C TRP A 270 -3.84 -9.84 -1.59
N PHE A 271 -5.16 -9.80 -1.47
CA PHE A 271 -5.96 -8.60 -1.60
C PHE A 271 -7.16 -8.60 -0.65
N VAL A 272 -7.58 -7.43 -0.20
CA VAL A 272 -8.74 -7.30 0.70
C VAL A 272 -9.97 -6.83 -0.05
N GLU A 273 -11.07 -7.58 0.06
CA GLU A 273 -12.39 -7.15 -0.40
C GLU A 273 -13.09 -6.38 0.73
N GLN A 274 -13.03 -5.05 0.69
CA GLN A 274 -13.41 -4.19 1.82
C GLN A 274 -14.91 -4.24 2.15
N ARG A 275 -15.77 -4.29 1.13
CA ARG A 275 -17.23 -4.26 1.35
C ARG A 275 -17.80 -5.62 1.73
N THR A 276 -17.17 -6.69 1.26
CA THR A 276 -17.64 -8.07 1.42
C THR A 276 -16.91 -8.81 2.53
N LYS A 277 -15.90 -8.17 3.17
CA LYS A 277 -15.17 -8.65 4.35
C LYS A 277 -14.45 -9.98 4.12
N LYS A 278 -13.70 -10.03 3.02
CA LYS A 278 -12.94 -11.19 2.60
C LYS A 278 -11.49 -10.82 2.36
N LEU A 279 -10.61 -11.79 2.58
CA LEU A 279 -9.24 -11.76 2.10
C LEU A 279 -9.18 -12.69 0.90
N GLY A 280 -8.86 -12.19 -0.28
CA GLY A 280 -8.58 -13.02 -1.45
C GLY A 280 -7.09 -13.27 -1.60
N VAL A 281 -6.74 -14.42 -2.16
CA VAL A 281 -5.40 -14.70 -2.68
C VAL A 281 -5.51 -15.16 -4.10
N VAL A 282 -4.65 -14.63 -4.95
CA VAL A 282 -4.48 -14.97 -6.33
C VAL A 282 -3.15 -15.79 -6.29
N SER A 283 -3.11 -17.11 -6.53
CA SER A 283 -1.87 -17.88 -6.79
C SER A 283 -1.42 -17.95 -8.27
N ILE A 284 -0.15 -17.62 -8.53
CA ILE A 284 0.39 -17.61 -9.90
C ILE A 284 0.99 -18.97 -10.27
N SER A 285 0.58 -19.57 -11.39
CA SER A 285 1.20 -20.80 -11.90
C SER A 285 1.44 -20.75 -13.41
N SER A 286 2.55 -21.33 -13.86
CA SER A 286 2.82 -21.56 -15.30
C SER A 286 2.00 -22.74 -15.87
N ILE A 287 1.26 -23.45 -15.02
CA ILE A 287 0.44 -24.63 -15.36
C ILE A 287 -1.03 -24.27 -15.14
N SER A 288 -1.92 -24.68 -16.05
CA SER A 288 -3.36 -24.43 -15.98
C SER A 288 -4.02 -24.91 -14.69
N GLY A 289 -4.51 -23.98 -13.88
CA GLY A 289 -5.49 -24.22 -12.81
C GLY A 289 -6.89 -23.76 -13.23
N GLN A 290 -7.93 -24.46 -12.76
CA GLN A 290 -9.29 -23.92 -12.76
C GLN A 290 -9.47 -23.05 -11.51
N ALA A 291 -10.21 -21.94 -11.63
CA ALA A 291 -10.70 -21.19 -10.48
C ALA A 291 -11.48 -22.14 -9.55
N ARG A 292 -11.12 -22.15 -8.26
CA ARG A 292 -11.83 -22.89 -7.22
C ARG A 292 -12.27 -21.91 -6.15
N ALA A 293 -13.57 -21.67 -6.05
CA ALA A 293 -14.14 -21.18 -4.81
C ALA A 293 -14.00 -22.32 -3.79
N ILE A 294 -13.44 -22.07 -2.60
CA ILE A 294 -13.59 -23.00 -1.48
C ILE A 294 -14.95 -22.73 -0.84
N THR A 295 -16.00 -23.25 -1.49
CA THR A 295 -17.30 -23.70 -0.95
C THR A 295 -17.83 -24.80 -1.89
N ASP A 296 -18.61 -25.77 -1.38
CA ASP A 296 -19.04 -27.00 -2.10
C ASP A 296 -19.42 -26.80 -3.59
N GLY A 297 -18.51 -27.21 -4.49
CA GLY A 297 -18.81 -27.77 -5.82
C GLY A 297 -19.13 -26.83 -7.00
N GLY A 298 -18.35 -26.95 -8.10
CA GLY A 298 -18.82 -26.78 -9.49
C GLY A 298 -18.05 -25.80 -10.39
N SER A 299 -17.58 -26.28 -11.55
CA SER A 299 -16.54 -25.72 -12.45
C SER A 299 -17.02 -25.05 -13.76
N GLY A 300 -16.22 -24.10 -14.30
CA GLY A 300 -16.27 -23.52 -15.67
C GLY A 300 -14.87 -23.06 -16.19
N PRO A 301 -14.67 -22.76 -17.50
CA PRO A 301 -13.35 -22.83 -18.20
C PRO A 301 -12.48 -21.54 -18.24
N SER A 302 -11.22 -21.67 -18.69
CA SER A 302 -9.98 -20.99 -18.17
C SER A 302 -8.99 -20.36 -19.18
N PHE A 303 -8.26 -19.31 -18.74
CA PHE A 303 -6.80 -19.15 -18.86
C PHE A 303 -6.17 -19.09 -17.45
N ASN A 304 -4.85 -19.29 -17.35
CA ASN A 304 -4.20 -19.96 -16.21
C ASN A 304 -3.84 -19.04 -15.05
N TYR A 305 -4.80 -18.90 -14.15
CA TYR A 305 -4.59 -18.38 -12.83
C TYR A 305 -5.02 -19.45 -11.82
N ALA A 306 -4.19 -19.80 -10.84
CA ALA A 306 -4.57 -20.75 -9.81
C ALA A 306 -5.18 -19.98 -8.64
N GLU A 307 -6.46 -20.26 -8.36
CA GLU A 307 -7.13 -19.91 -7.11
C GLU A 307 -7.32 -18.41 -6.83
N ILE A 308 -8.59 -17.97 -6.74
CA ILE A 308 -8.99 -16.92 -5.81
C ILE A 308 -9.54 -17.63 -4.57
N VAL A 309 -8.71 -17.88 -3.56
CA VAL A 309 -9.21 -18.43 -2.29
C VAL A 309 -9.59 -17.28 -1.39
N SER A 310 -10.84 -17.26 -0.95
CA SER A 310 -11.31 -16.31 0.05
C SER A 310 -11.78 -17.01 1.33
N PRO A 311 -10.97 -17.07 2.41
CA PRO A 311 -11.50 -17.34 3.73
C PRO A 311 -12.29 -16.13 4.26
N LEU A 312 -13.46 -16.37 4.86
CA LEU A 312 -14.32 -15.35 5.47
C LEU A 312 -13.67 -14.77 6.73
N ILE A 313 -13.68 -13.43 6.87
CA ILE A 313 -13.42 -12.77 8.14
C ILE A 313 -14.70 -12.92 8.98
N ALA A 314 -14.70 -13.84 9.95
CA ALA A 314 -15.82 -13.97 10.89
C ALA A 314 -15.82 -12.78 11.85
N GLY A 315 -16.89 -11.99 11.82
CA GLY A 315 -17.13 -10.84 12.70
C GLY A 315 -17.67 -11.20 14.07
#